data_AF-A0A7C3SIV8-F1
#
_entry.id   AF-A0A7C3SIV8-F1
#
_cell.length_a   1.000
_cell.length_b   1.000
_cell.length_c   1.000
_cell.angle_alpha   90.00
_cell.angle_beta   90.00
_cell.angle_gamma   90.00
#
_symmetry.space_group_name_H-M   'P 1'
#
loop_
_entity.id
_entity.type
_entity.pdbx_description
1 polymer ?
#
loop_
_entity_poly.entity_id
_entity_poly.type
_entity_poly.pdbx_seq_one_letter_code
_entity_poly.pdbx_strand_id
1 'polypeptide(L)'
;MASFTTDLTPVSAAVVKKDLGRWAIEVFFKESKQRLGLGQEQGRSFAAQVYSFTQAFFRCRLLAYQLEQNEQFRTTGEMFRHLEDETGKLTYLERLWEYLTTFLNTVLNTLAQFCDPGPQVRAYLNSISTTFNHFSPMQGRAT
;
A
#
# COMPACT_ATOMS: atom_id res chain seq x y z
N MET A 1 -39.01 5.83 3.90
CA MET A 1 -38.66 4.86 2.83
C MET A 1 -39.46 3.60 3.07
N ALA A 2 -40.24 3.12 2.10
CA ALA A 2 -40.97 1.87 2.22
C ALA A 2 -40.08 0.70 1.75
N SER A 3 -39.84 -0.27 2.63
CA SER A 3 -39.11 -1.51 2.31
C SER A 3 -40.12 -2.64 2.12
N PHE A 4 -40.30 -3.10 0.89
CA PHE A 4 -41.09 -4.31 0.64
C PHE A 4 -40.29 -5.53 1.07
N THR A 5 -40.84 -6.35 1.99
CA THR A 5 -40.21 -7.57 2.48
C THR A 5 -41.16 -8.75 2.24
N THR A 6 -40.63 -9.88 1.77
CA THR A 6 -41.40 -11.10 1.49
C THR A 6 -41.64 -11.94 2.76
N ASP A 7 -40.93 -11.62 3.85
CA ASP A 7 -41.12 -12.24 5.16
C ASP A 7 -42.39 -11.71 5.84
N LEU A 8 -43.32 -12.62 6.13
CA LEU A 8 -44.63 -12.34 6.73
C LEU A 8 -44.61 -12.13 8.26
N THR A 9 -43.44 -12.23 8.90
CA THR A 9 -43.28 -11.96 10.34
C THR A 9 -42.54 -10.63 10.53
N PRO A 10 -43.22 -9.55 10.91
CA PRO A 10 -42.60 -8.25 11.16
C PRO A 10 -41.90 -8.25 12.51
N VAL A 11 -40.85 -9.05 12.66
CA VAL A 11 -39.84 -8.82 13.70
C VAL A 11 -39.05 -7.61 13.22
N SER A 12 -39.37 -6.43 13.77
CA SER A 12 -38.72 -5.15 13.44
C SER A 12 -37.18 -5.24 13.46
N ALA A 13 -36.62 -6.05 14.36
CA ALA A 13 -35.19 -6.30 14.44
C ALA A 13 -34.60 -7.05 13.21
N ALA A 14 -35.37 -7.95 12.58
CA ALA A 14 -34.92 -8.70 11.40
C ALA A 14 -34.86 -7.81 10.15
N VAL A 15 -35.83 -6.91 10.00
CA VAL A 15 -35.85 -5.90 8.93
C VAL A 15 -34.68 -4.94 9.08
N VAL A 16 -34.45 -4.43 10.29
CA VAL A 16 -33.31 -3.54 10.59
C VAL A 16 -31.98 -4.25 10.30
N LYS A 17 -31.81 -5.52 10.69
CA LYS A 17 -30.59 -6.28 10.40
C LYS A 17 -30.35 -6.46 8.90
N LYS A 18 -31.40 -6.72 8.12
CA LYS A 18 -31.32 -6.84 6.67
C LYS A 18 -30.88 -5.53 6.01
N ASP A 19 -31.47 -4.41 6.42
CA ASP A 19 -31.12 -3.10 5.88
C ASP A 19 -29.71 -2.65 6.30
N LEU A 20 -29.29 -2.96 7.53
CA LEU A 20 -27.91 -2.77 7.97
C LEU A 20 -26.92 -3.58 7.12
N GLY A 21 -27.25 -4.82 6.77
CA GLY A 21 -26.42 -5.63 5.87
C GLY A 21 -26.29 -5.00 4.47
N ARG A 22 -27.40 -4.49 3.93
CA ARG A 22 -27.40 -3.80 2.63
C ARG A 22 -26.53 -2.53 2.65
N TRP A 23 -26.66 -1.74 3.72
CA TRP A 23 -25.85 -0.54 3.91
C TRP A 23 -24.37 -0.86 4.12
N ALA A 24 -24.04 -1.92 4.85
CA ALA A 24 -22.66 -2.38 5.03
C ALA A 24 -22.02 -2.77 3.69
N ILE A 25 -22.76 -3.42 2.78
CA ILE A 25 -22.28 -3.73 1.42
C ILE A 25 -22.06 -2.46 0.61
N GLU A 26 -22.96 -1.49 0.71
CA GLU A 26 -22.82 -0.20 0.02
C GLU A 26 -21.59 0.58 0.51
N VAL A 27 -21.41 0.66 1.83
CA VAL A 27 -20.22 1.28 2.46
C VAL A 27 -18.96 0.53 2.04
N PHE A 28 -18.97 -0.81 2.02
CA PHE A 28 -17.86 -1.62 1.51
C PHE A 28 -17.49 -1.22 0.08
N PHE A 29 -18.44 -1.25 -0.86
CA PHE A 29 -18.15 -0.91 -2.26
C PHE A 29 -17.72 0.55 -2.44
N LYS A 30 -18.24 1.46 -1.63
CA LYS A 30 -17.83 2.86 -1.63
C LYS A 30 -16.38 3.02 -1.20
N GLU A 31 -16.00 2.43 -0.07
CA GLU A 31 -14.63 2.49 0.46
C GLU A 31 -13.65 1.75 -0.45
N SER A 32 -14.03 0.59 -0.99
CA SER A 32 -13.18 -0.17 -1.93
C SER A 32 -12.88 0.59 -3.22
N LYS A 33 -13.85 1.33 -3.76
CA LYS A 33 -13.64 2.17 -4.95
C LYS A 33 -12.80 3.41 -4.64
N GLN A 34 -13.04 4.07 -3.51
CA GLN A 34 -12.38 5.33 -3.17
C GLN A 34 -10.94 5.14 -2.68
N ARG A 35 -10.70 4.13 -1.84
CA ARG A 35 -9.42 3.97 -1.12
C ARG A 35 -8.59 2.78 -1.58
N LEU A 36 -9.22 1.75 -2.14
CA LEU A 36 -8.55 0.48 -2.44
C LEU A 36 -8.36 0.22 -3.94
N GLY A 37 -8.75 1.17 -4.79
CA GLY A 37 -8.54 1.11 -6.24
C GLY A 37 -9.45 0.13 -6.99
N LEU A 38 -10.57 -0.30 -6.39
CA LEU A 38 -11.49 -1.23 -7.02
C LEU A 38 -12.07 -0.64 -8.32
N GLY A 39 -11.79 -1.29 -9.45
CA GLY A 39 -12.27 -0.86 -10.77
C GLY A 39 -11.42 0.23 -11.44
N GLN A 40 -10.25 0.55 -10.91
CA GLN A 40 -9.28 1.44 -11.58
C GLN A 40 -8.45 0.72 -12.65
N GLU A 41 -8.46 -0.62 -12.66
CA GLU A 41 -7.78 -1.45 -13.66
C GLU A 41 -8.43 -1.27 -15.04
N GLN A 42 -7.70 -0.62 -15.97
CA GLN A 42 -8.15 -0.42 -17.36
C GLN A 42 -7.71 -1.54 -18.31
N GLY A 43 -7.02 -2.56 -17.79
CA GLY A 43 -6.61 -3.73 -18.56
C GLY A 43 -7.79 -4.49 -19.16
N ARG A 44 -7.64 -4.91 -20.41
CA ARG A 44 -8.61 -5.78 -21.12
C ARG A 44 -8.46 -7.27 -20.74
N SER A 45 -7.48 -7.61 -19.91
CA SER A 45 -7.26 -8.98 -19.44
C SER A 45 -8.20 -9.28 -18.28
N PHE A 46 -9.02 -10.32 -18.45
CA PHE A 46 -9.90 -10.80 -17.38
C PHE A 46 -9.13 -11.18 -16.12
N ALA A 47 -7.94 -11.79 -16.27
CA ALA A 47 -7.10 -12.15 -15.14
C ALA A 47 -6.63 -10.92 -14.34
N ALA A 48 -6.30 -9.83 -15.02
CA ALA A 48 -5.92 -8.57 -14.36
C ALA A 48 -7.11 -7.95 -13.59
N GLN A 49 -8.31 -8.02 -14.15
CA GLN A 49 -9.53 -7.55 -13.49
C GLN A 49 -9.88 -8.38 -12.24
N VAL A 50 -9.79 -9.71 -12.34
CA VAL A 50 -10.01 -10.63 -11.20
C VAL A 50 -8.95 -10.39 -10.11
N TYR A 51 -7.69 -10.19 -10.50
CA TYR A 51 -6.62 -9.88 -9.56
C TYR A 51 -6.87 -8.56 -8.83
N SER A 52 -7.20 -7.49 -9.55
CA SER A 52 -7.52 -6.17 -8.98
C SER A 52 -8.71 -6.26 -8.00
N PHE A 53 -9.76 -6.98 -8.37
CA PHE A 53 -10.92 -7.22 -7.50
C PHE A 53 -10.53 -7.98 -6.24
N THR A 54 -9.79 -9.09 -6.39
CA THR A 54 -9.34 -9.93 -5.28
C THR A 54 -8.43 -9.16 -4.32
N GLN A 55 -7.54 -8.33 -4.87
CA GLN A 55 -6.63 -7.48 -4.11
C GLN A 55 -7.39 -6.45 -3.26
N ALA A 56 -8.41 -5.78 -3.81
CA ALA A 56 -9.24 -4.86 -3.06
C ALA A 56 -10.01 -5.56 -1.92
N PHE A 57 -10.56 -6.75 -2.19
CA PHE A 57 -11.26 -7.55 -1.19
C PHE A 57 -10.32 -8.02 -0.07
N PHE A 58 -9.12 -8.44 -0.43
CA PHE A 58 -8.11 -8.86 0.52
C PHE A 58 -7.70 -7.71 1.45
N ARG A 59 -7.43 -6.52 0.89
CA ARG A 59 -7.13 -5.32 1.67
C ARG A 59 -8.27 -4.96 2.63
N CYS A 60 -9.53 -5.01 2.18
CA CYS A 60 -10.69 -4.80 3.06
C CYS A 60 -10.75 -5.81 4.21
N ARG A 61 -10.56 -7.11 3.92
CA ARG A 61 -10.60 -8.18 4.93
C ARG A 61 -9.47 -8.03 5.94
N LEU A 62 -8.27 -7.70 5.47
CA LEU A 62 -7.12 -7.47 6.33
C LEU A 62 -7.37 -6.32 7.30
N LEU A 63 -7.93 -5.21 6.82
CA LEU A 63 -8.26 -4.06 7.66
C LEU A 63 -9.35 -4.36 8.67
N ALA A 64 -10.38 -5.12 8.29
CA ALA A 64 -11.41 -5.57 9.22
C ALA A 64 -10.80 -6.44 10.33
N TYR A 65 -9.92 -7.37 9.95
CA TYR A 65 -9.19 -8.21 10.91
C TYR A 65 -8.29 -7.37 11.83
N GLN A 66 -7.56 -6.40 11.29
CA GLN A 66 -6.70 -5.55 12.10
C GLN A 66 -7.49 -4.63 13.04
N LEU A 67 -8.69 -4.17 12.63
CA LEU A 67 -9.59 -3.43 13.50
C LEU A 67 -10.10 -4.30 14.66
N GLU A 68 -10.41 -5.57 14.41
CA GLU A 68 -10.79 -6.53 15.45
C GLU A 68 -9.63 -6.81 16.44
N GLN A 69 -8.39 -6.83 15.96
CA GLN A 69 -7.21 -7.09 16.78
C GLN A 69 -6.69 -5.86 17.54
N ASN A 70 -6.94 -4.65 17.03
CA ASN A 70 -6.42 -3.41 17.58
C ASN A 70 -7.55 -2.52 18.10
N GLU A 71 -7.87 -2.64 19.39
CA GLU A 71 -8.87 -1.79 20.07
C GLU A 71 -8.52 -0.29 20.07
N GLN A 72 -7.28 0.06 19.70
CA GLN A 72 -6.82 1.45 19.59
C GLN A 72 -7.49 2.22 18.45
N PHE A 73 -7.96 1.53 17.39
CA PHE A 73 -8.65 2.15 16.28
C PHE A 73 -10.16 1.99 16.43
N ARG A 74 -10.90 3.11 16.46
CA ARG A 74 -12.36 3.08 16.59
C ARG A 74 -13.06 2.86 15.25
N THR A 75 -12.39 3.20 14.15
CA THR A 75 -12.94 3.09 12.81
C THR A 75 -11.91 2.62 11.80
N THR A 76 -12.36 1.89 10.77
CA THR A 76 -11.53 1.52 9.61
C THR A 76 -10.89 2.76 8.95
N GLY A 77 -11.58 3.91 8.97
CA GLY A 77 -11.08 5.15 8.40
C GLY A 77 -9.89 5.76 9.12
N GLU A 78 -9.80 5.64 10.45
CA GLU A 78 -8.62 6.06 11.23
C GLU A 78 -7.42 5.17 10.93
N MET A 79 -7.67 3.86 10.82
CA MET A 79 -6.64 2.90 10.44
C MET A 79 -6.07 3.18 9.05
N PHE A 80 -6.93 3.53 8.07
CA PHE A 80 -6.49 3.97 6.76
C PHE A 80 -5.55 5.19 6.82
N ARG A 81 -5.92 6.24 7.56
CA ARG A 81 -5.07 7.44 7.67
C ARG A 81 -3.73 7.13 8.32
N HIS A 82 -3.72 6.27 9.34
CA HIS A 82 -2.48 5.85 9.99
C HIS A 82 -1.59 5.06 9.01
N LEU A 83 -2.16 4.13 8.25
CA LEU A 83 -1.43 3.38 7.23
C LEU A 83 -0.94 4.28 6.09
N GLU A 84 -1.73 5.27 5.66
CA GLU A 84 -1.33 6.26 4.67
C GLU A 84 -0.16 7.13 5.17
N ASP A 85 -0.19 7.56 6.44
CA ASP A 85 0.90 8.33 7.06
C ASP A 85 2.18 7.50 7.17
N GLU A 86 2.07 6.25 7.65
CA GLU A 86 3.22 5.34 7.75
C GLU A 86 3.79 4.98 6.37
N THR A 87 2.94 4.68 5.40
CA THR A 87 3.37 4.41 4.01
C THR A 87 3.97 5.67 3.39
N GLY A 88 3.41 6.84 3.64
CA GLY A 88 3.94 8.12 3.18
C GLY A 88 5.33 8.42 3.73
N LYS A 89 5.55 8.18 5.02
CA LYS A 89 6.88 8.25 5.64
C LYS A 89 7.86 7.25 5.02
N LEU A 90 7.40 6.03 4.77
CA LEU A 90 8.18 4.98 4.12
C LEU A 90 8.63 5.42 2.72
N THR A 91 7.68 5.85 1.88
CA THR A 91 7.94 6.33 0.53
C THR A 91 8.83 7.57 0.52
N TYR A 92 8.69 8.46 1.51
CA TYR A 92 9.58 9.59 1.67
C TYR A 92 11.02 9.14 1.98
N LEU A 93 11.18 8.18 2.88
CA LEU A 93 12.49 7.62 3.24
C LEU A 93 13.15 6.90 2.05
N GLU A 94 12.36 6.12 1.29
CA GLU A 94 12.80 5.45 0.07
C GLU A 94 13.29 6.47 -0.97
N ARG A 95 12.52 7.54 -1.20
CA ARG A 95 12.91 8.63 -2.11
C ARG A 95 14.16 9.35 -1.64
N LEU A 96 14.25 9.66 -0.34
CA LEU A 96 15.43 10.30 0.24
C LEU A 96 16.68 9.43 0.06
N TRP A 97 16.54 8.12 0.27
CA TRP A 97 17.61 7.16 0.04
C TRP A 97 18.04 7.11 -1.43
N GLU A 98 17.08 7.10 -2.36
CA GLU A 98 17.36 7.16 -3.79
C GLU A 98 18.16 8.43 -4.15
N TYR A 99 17.73 9.61 -3.68
CA TYR A 99 18.46 10.86 -3.89
C TYR A 99 19.87 10.82 -3.32
N LEU A 100 20.05 10.31 -2.10
CA LEU A 100 21.35 10.20 -1.46
C LEU A 100 22.27 9.24 -2.22
N THR A 101 21.72 8.13 -2.72
CA THR A 101 22.43 7.15 -3.55
C THR A 101 22.88 7.74 -4.88
N THR A 102 21.98 8.45 -5.56
CA THR A 102 22.33 9.12 -6.82
C THR A 102 23.41 10.17 -6.58
N PHE A 103 23.26 11.01 -5.55
CA PHE A 103 24.24 12.05 -5.22
C PHE A 103 25.63 11.46 -4.93
N LEU A 104 25.73 10.45 -4.07
CA LEU A 104 27.01 9.80 -3.75
C LEU A 104 27.65 9.17 -4.97
N ASN A 105 26.87 8.46 -5.80
CA ASN A 105 27.40 7.87 -7.03
C ASN A 105 27.90 8.95 -8.01
N THR A 106 27.20 10.09 -8.13
CA THR A 106 27.67 11.21 -8.94
C THR A 106 28.97 11.81 -8.40
N VAL A 107 29.10 12.00 -7.08
CA VAL A 107 30.34 12.49 -6.46
C VAL A 107 31.49 11.50 -6.66
N LEU A 108 31.27 10.21 -6.44
CA LEU A 108 32.29 9.18 -6.65
C LEU A 108 32.74 9.10 -8.11
N ASN A 109 31.80 9.19 -9.06
CA ASN A 109 32.11 9.17 -10.49
C ASN A 109 32.87 10.42 -10.93
N THR A 110 32.48 11.60 -10.45
CA THR A 110 33.21 12.84 -10.77
C THR A 110 34.61 12.82 -10.16
N LEU A 111 34.77 12.37 -8.92
CA LEU A 111 36.09 12.18 -8.31
C LEU A 111 36.95 11.17 -9.08
N ALA A 112 36.37 10.07 -9.53
CA ALA A 112 37.08 9.09 -10.37
C ALA A 112 37.52 9.69 -11.72
N GLN A 113 36.72 10.60 -12.29
CA GLN A 113 37.02 11.25 -13.57
C GLN A 113 38.06 12.36 -13.46
N PHE A 114 38.04 13.15 -12.39
CA PHE A 114 38.98 14.28 -12.22
C PHE A 114 40.31 13.87 -11.58
N CYS A 115 40.36 12.76 -10.84
CA CYS A 115 41.51 12.45 -9.98
C CYS A 115 42.47 11.37 -10.52
N ASP A 116 42.28 10.87 -11.76
CA ASP A 116 42.90 9.65 -12.34
C ASP A 116 43.45 8.69 -11.26
N PRO A 117 42.56 8.13 -10.42
CA PRO A 117 43.00 7.38 -9.27
C PRO A 117 43.73 6.14 -9.76
N GLY A 118 44.96 5.94 -9.26
CA GLY A 118 45.72 4.73 -9.52
C GLY A 118 44.88 3.46 -9.27
N PRO A 119 45.27 2.30 -9.85
CA PRO A 119 44.42 1.11 -9.93
C PRO A 119 43.86 0.64 -8.57
N GLN A 120 44.58 0.89 -7.48
CA GLN A 120 44.12 0.56 -6.12
C GLN A 120 42.99 1.48 -5.63
N VAL A 121 43.08 2.79 -5.86
CA VAL A 121 42.06 3.76 -5.41
C VAL A 121 40.75 3.57 -6.18
N ARG A 122 40.82 3.21 -7.47
CA ARG A 122 39.63 2.80 -8.24
C ARG A 122 38.96 1.55 -7.68
N ALA A 123 39.73 0.56 -7.22
CA ALA A 123 39.18 -0.64 -6.61
C ALA A 123 38.41 -0.33 -5.31
N TYR A 124 38.93 0.58 -4.48
CA TYR A 124 38.23 1.05 -3.27
C TYR A 124 36.97 1.88 -3.60
N LEU A 125 37.03 2.79 -4.57
CA LEU A 125 35.85 3.58 -4.97
C LEU A 125 34.73 2.67 -5.51
N ASN A 126 35.08 1.65 -6.29
CA ASN A 126 34.12 0.67 -6.80
C ASN A 126 33.56 -0.23 -5.68
N SER A 127 34.37 -0.64 -4.70
CA SER A 127 33.88 -1.45 -3.58
C SER A 127 32.93 -0.66 -2.68
N ILE A 128 33.22 0.63 -2.46
CA ILE A 128 32.33 1.55 -1.73
C ILE A 128 31.01 1.72 -2.47
N SER A 129 31.04 2.03 -3.77
CA SER A 129 29.80 2.17 -4.58
C SER A 129 29.00 0.86 -4.60
N THR A 130 29.65 -0.28 -4.74
CA THR A 130 28.98 -1.60 -4.76
C THR A 130 28.34 -1.92 -3.41
N THR A 131 29.06 -1.71 -2.31
CA THR A 131 28.55 -1.96 -0.96
C THR A 131 27.40 -1.01 -0.62
N PHE A 132 27.51 0.24 -1.06
CA PHE A 132 26.50 1.26 -0.84
C PHE A 132 25.19 0.96 -1.60
N ASN A 133 25.29 0.58 -2.88
CA ASN A 133 24.12 0.18 -3.68
C ASN A 133 23.47 -1.12 -3.15
N HIS A 134 24.24 -1.99 -2.51
CA HIS A 134 23.70 -3.18 -1.84
C HIS A 134 22.94 -2.85 -0.55
N PHE A 135 23.29 -1.75 0.14
CA PHE A 135 22.73 -1.37 1.44
C PHE A 135 21.33 -0.72 1.35
N SER A 136 20.56 -1.01 0.31
CA SER A 136 19.19 -0.48 0.18
C SER A 136 18.38 -0.79 1.46
N PRO A 137 17.95 0.23 2.24
CA PRO A 137 17.42 0.04 3.59
C PRO A 137 16.11 -0.74 3.61
N MET A 138 15.43 -0.85 2.47
CA MET A 138 14.17 -1.55 2.32
C MET A 138 14.23 -2.49 1.11
N GLN A 139 15.11 -3.49 1.13
CA GLN A 139 14.74 -4.77 0.50
C GLN A 139 13.62 -5.40 1.33
N GLY A 140 12.44 -4.78 1.32
CA GLY A 140 11.19 -5.50 1.52
C GLY A 140 11.14 -6.51 0.41
N ARG A 141 11.45 -7.76 0.74
CA ARG A 141 11.39 -8.92 -0.14
C ARG A 141 9.95 -9.04 -0.66
N ALA A 142 9.66 -8.36 -1.77
CA ALA A 142 8.48 -8.60 -2.57
C ALA A 142 8.71 -9.91 -3.32
N THR A 143 8.48 -11.03 -2.63
CA THR A 143 8.15 -12.31 -3.23
C THR A 143 6.65 -12.39 -3.45
#